data_AF-A0A353DJ94-F1
#
_entry.id   AF-A0A353DJ94-F1
#
_cell.length_a   1.000
_cell.length_b   1.000
_cell.length_c   1.000
_cell.angle_alpha   90.00
_cell.angle_beta   90.00
_cell.angle_gamma   90.00
#
_symmetry.space_group_name_H-M   'P 1'
#
loop_
_entity.id
_entity.type
_entity.pdbx_description
1 polymer ?
#
loop_
_entity_poly.entity_id
_entity_poly.type
_entity_poly.pdbx_seq_one_letter_code
_entity_poly.pdbx_strand_id
1 'polypeptide(L)'
;MRDDVQQLLSLQEIDQTIQSLNKELVKIPQQQEVAKERLANDTAAVAAAKKAYQENEVAIKNVELDIGTRKDTVTKLKNQQFETKKNEEYTRLGSEVTRYEEQIDEFETQELELMEVADERKSDITRAEEALGKTQ
;
A
#
# COMPACT_ATOMS: atom_id res chain seq x y z
N MET A 1 -12.53 13.56 71.08
CA MET A 1 -11.47 13.65 70.04
C MET A 1 -11.25 15.15 69.82
N ARG A 2 -10.02 15.67 69.83
CA ARG A 2 -9.78 17.12 69.68
C ARG A 2 -10.06 17.55 68.24
N ASP A 3 -10.87 18.58 68.03
CA ASP A 3 -11.24 19.13 66.71
C ASP A 3 -10.02 19.41 65.82
N ASP A 4 -8.89 19.77 66.41
CA ASP A 4 -7.62 20.03 65.72
C ASP A 4 -7.13 18.81 64.91
N VAL A 5 -7.33 17.59 65.41
CA VAL A 5 -6.93 16.35 64.72
C VAL A 5 -7.83 16.10 63.51
N GLN A 6 -9.11 16.43 63.61
CA GLN A 6 -10.07 16.27 62.52
C GLN A 6 -9.77 17.26 61.38
N GLN A 7 -9.40 18.50 61.72
CA GLN A 7 -8.96 19.51 60.74
C GLN A 7 -7.67 19.11 60.01
N LEU A 8 -6.70 18.56 60.74
CA LEU A 8 -5.43 18.09 60.16
C LEU A 8 -5.64 16.90 59.20
N LEU A 9 -6.56 15.98 59.51
CA LEU A 9 -6.92 14.89 58.61
C LEU A 9 -7.56 15.41 57.31
N SER A 10 -8.50 16.36 57.42
CA SER A 10 -9.10 17.00 56.24
C SER A 10 -8.08 17.76 55.38
N LEU A 11 -7.11 18.43 56.01
CA LEU A 11 -6.02 19.09 55.28
C LEU A 11 -5.14 18.06 54.55
N GLN A 12 -4.80 16.95 55.20
CA GLN A 12 -4.02 15.87 54.58
C GLN A 12 -4.73 15.25 53.38
N GLU A 13 -6.04 15.03 53.45
CA GLU A 13 -6.83 14.51 52.32
C GLU A 13 -6.82 15.48 51.12
N ILE A 14 -6.93 16.78 51.38
CA ILE A 14 -6.84 17.82 50.34
C ILE A 14 -5.45 17.83 49.71
N ASP A 15 -4.39 17.78 50.51
CA ASP A 15 -3.01 17.74 50.01
C ASP A 15 -2.73 16.49 49.16
N GLN A 16 -3.24 15.33 49.57
CA GLN A 16 -3.15 14.09 48.77
C GLN A 16 -3.88 14.23 47.44
N THR A 17 -5.05 14.87 47.44
CA THR A 17 -5.83 15.15 46.22
C THR A 17 -5.10 16.13 45.30
N ILE A 18 -4.48 17.19 45.84
CA ILE A 18 -3.67 18.13 45.05
C ILE A 18 -2.48 17.40 44.41
N GLN A 19 -1.82 16.51 45.15
CA GLN A 19 -0.71 15.73 44.61
C GLN A 19 -1.15 14.76 43.50
N SER A 20 -2.31 14.09 43.62
CA SER A 20 -2.81 13.22 42.56
C SER A 20 -3.20 14.03 41.31
N LEU A 21 -3.90 15.15 41.48
CA LEU A 21 -4.28 16.03 40.38
C LEU A 21 -3.05 16.63 39.67
N ASN A 22 -2.01 17.03 40.40
CA ASN A 22 -0.77 17.50 39.80
C ASN A 22 -0.06 16.41 38.98
N LYS A 23 -0.08 15.15 39.43
CA LYS A 23 0.45 14.03 38.66
C LYS A 23 -0.37 13.78 37.39
N GLU A 24 -1.69 13.88 37.48
CA GLU A 24 -2.59 13.73 36.34
C GLU A 24 -2.41 14.87 35.31
N LEU A 25 -2.24 16.11 35.78
CA LEU A 25 -1.97 17.27 34.92
C LEU A 25 -0.70 17.12 34.08
N VAL A 26 0.31 16.38 34.58
CA VAL A 26 1.52 16.07 33.81
C VAL A 26 1.30 14.85 32.90
N LYS A 27 0.57 13.83 33.38
CA LYS A 27 0.38 12.57 32.66
C LYS A 27 -0.56 12.70 31.45
N ILE A 28 -1.65 13.44 31.60
CA ILE A 28 -2.69 13.55 30.56
C ILE A 28 -2.11 14.13 29.25
N PRO A 29 -1.35 15.26 29.26
CA PRO A 29 -0.73 15.77 28.04
C PRO A 29 0.23 14.78 27.39
N GLN A 30 1.02 14.04 28.17
CA GLN A 30 1.93 13.02 27.63
C GLN A 30 1.16 11.90 26.93
N GLN A 31 0.06 11.44 27.53
CA GLN A 31 -0.81 10.43 26.93
C GLN A 31 -1.46 10.95 25.64
N GLN A 32 -1.86 12.23 25.60
CA GLN A 32 -2.40 12.86 24.41
C GLN A 32 -1.38 12.92 23.27
N GLU A 33 -0.13 13.30 23.55
CA GLU A 33 0.90 13.35 22.50
C GLU A 33 1.22 11.96 21.95
N VAL A 34 1.34 10.95 22.81
CA VAL A 34 1.53 9.55 22.36
C VAL A 34 0.35 9.07 21.52
N ALA A 35 -0.89 9.42 21.89
CA ALA A 35 -2.08 9.06 21.11
C ALA A 35 -2.11 9.76 19.73
N LYS A 36 -1.77 11.05 19.68
CA LYS A 36 -1.66 11.80 18.42
C LYS A 36 -0.58 11.23 17.51
N GLU A 37 0.58 10.89 18.07
CA GLU A 37 1.69 10.29 17.31
C GLU A 37 1.29 8.95 16.71
N ARG A 38 0.62 8.09 17.48
CA ARG A 38 0.07 6.82 16.98
C ARG A 38 -0.92 7.03 15.85
N LEU A 39 -1.87 7.95 16.02
CA LEU A 39 -2.86 8.28 14.99
C LEU A 39 -2.19 8.79 13.70
N ALA A 40 -1.17 9.65 13.84
CA ALA A 40 -0.43 10.19 12.70
C ALA A 40 0.33 9.08 11.96
N ASN A 41 0.98 8.18 12.68
CA ASN A 41 1.72 7.05 12.12
C ASN A 41 0.81 6.08 11.37
N ASP A 42 -0.34 5.71 11.97
CA ASP A 42 -1.29 4.79 11.34
C ASP A 42 -1.93 5.42 10.10
N THR A 43 -2.24 6.72 10.15
CA THR A 43 -2.73 7.47 8.98
C THR A 43 -1.70 7.49 7.86
N ALA A 44 -0.42 7.72 8.19
CA ALA A 44 0.67 7.69 7.21
C ALA A 44 0.86 6.28 6.62
N ALA A 45 0.72 5.22 7.43
CA ALA A 45 0.81 3.83 6.97
C ALA A 45 -0.29 3.49 5.95
N VAL A 46 -1.55 3.88 6.22
CA VAL A 46 -2.65 3.71 5.26
C VAL A 46 -2.37 4.48 3.96
N ALA A 47 -1.90 5.72 4.05
CA ALA A 47 -1.57 6.51 2.87
C ALA A 47 -0.45 5.87 2.03
N ALA A 48 0.60 5.35 2.69
CA ALA A 48 1.70 4.65 2.04
C ALA A 48 1.23 3.35 1.35
N ALA A 49 0.40 2.55 2.02
CA ALA A 49 -0.15 1.33 1.43
C ALA A 49 -1.01 1.62 0.19
N LYS A 50 -1.86 2.65 0.25
CA LYS A 50 -2.67 3.11 -0.89
C LYS A 50 -1.82 3.60 -2.05
N LYS A 51 -0.76 4.38 -1.77
CA LYS A 51 0.17 4.84 -2.81
C LYS A 51 0.85 3.67 -3.51
N ALA A 52 1.33 2.70 -2.74
CA ALA A 52 2.04 1.55 -3.28
C ALA A 52 1.11 0.67 -4.15
N TYR A 53 -0.16 0.53 -3.77
CA TYR A 53 -1.18 -0.12 -4.61
C TYR A 53 -1.41 0.63 -5.93
N GLN A 54 -1.54 1.96 -5.88
CA GLN A 54 -1.69 2.79 -7.08
C GLN A 54 -0.49 2.70 -8.03
N GLU A 55 0.73 2.68 -7.49
CA GLU A 55 1.95 2.49 -8.28
C GLU A 55 1.95 1.12 -8.99
N ASN A 56 1.47 0.07 -8.31
CA ASN A 56 1.34 -1.26 -8.89
C ASN A 56 0.29 -1.32 -10.00
N GLU A 57 -0.86 -0.68 -9.81
CA GLU A 57 -1.91 -0.55 -10.84
C GLU A 57 -1.40 0.17 -12.10
N VAL A 58 -0.54 1.17 -11.94
CA VAL A 58 0.11 1.83 -13.08
C VAL A 58 1.07 0.88 -13.78
N ALA A 59 1.85 0.08 -13.03
CA ALA A 59 2.76 -0.90 -13.61
C ALA A 59 2.01 -1.97 -14.43
N ILE A 60 0.90 -2.50 -13.90
CA ILE A 60 0.03 -3.46 -14.62
C ILE A 60 -0.43 -2.86 -15.96
N LYS A 61 -1.00 -1.65 -15.93
CA LYS A 61 -1.47 -0.97 -17.15
C LYS A 61 -0.38 -0.72 -18.18
N ASN A 62 0.84 -0.42 -17.74
CA ASN A 62 1.96 -0.24 -18.67
C ASN A 62 2.29 -1.57 -19.37
N VAL A 63 2.31 -2.69 -18.64
CA VAL A 63 2.54 -4.01 -19.22
C VAL A 63 1.41 -4.40 -20.17
N GLU A 64 0.14 -4.16 -19.81
CA GLU A 64 -1.02 -4.38 -20.70
C GLU A 64 -0.89 -3.62 -22.03
N LEU A 65 -0.44 -2.35 -21.98
CA LEU A 65 -0.21 -1.53 -23.16
C LEU A 65 0.93 -2.08 -24.04
N ASP A 66 2.00 -2.56 -23.41
CA ASP A 66 3.13 -3.18 -24.11
C ASP A 66 2.69 -4.48 -24.79
N ILE A 67 1.93 -5.34 -24.09
CA ILE A 67 1.32 -6.56 -24.65
C ILE A 67 0.47 -6.22 -25.88
N GLY A 68 -0.43 -5.23 -25.77
CA GLY A 68 -1.26 -4.78 -26.88
C GLY A 68 -0.44 -4.33 -28.10
N THR A 69 0.61 -3.53 -27.85
CA THR A 69 1.51 -3.04 -28.91
C THR A 69 2.26 -4.19 -29.60
N ARG A 70 2.68 -5.21 -28.85
CA ARG A 70 3.33 -6.40 -29.42
C ARG A 70 2.34 -7.26 -30.20
N LYS A 71 1.12 -7.47 -29.71
CA LYS A 71 0.05 -8.20 -30.43
C LYS A 71 -0.30 -7.53 -31.77
N ASP A 72 -0.35 -6.21 -31.81
CA ASP A 72 -0.54 -5.45 -33.04
C ASP A 72 0.63 -5.64 -34.02
N THR A 73 1.87 -5.66 -33.50
CA THR A 73 3.07 -5.89 -34.30
C THR A 73 3.07 -7.31 -34.89
N VAL A 74 2.75 -8.33 -34.09
CA VAL A 74 2.60 -9.72 -34.54
C VAL A 74 1.56 -9.82 -35.66
N THR A 75 0.40 -9.18 -35.48
CA THR A 75 -0.67 -9.19 -36.49
C THR A 75 -0.19 -8.58 -37.81
N LYS A 76 0.53 -7.45 -37.77
CA LYS A 76 1.10 -6.81 -38.97
C LYS A 76 2.13 -7.70 -39.66
N LEU A 77 3.04 -8.32 -38.90
CA LEU A 77 4.07 -9.20 -39.45
C LEU A 77 3.46 -10.47 -40.07
N LYS A 78 2.44 -11.07 -39.43
CA LYS A 78 1.69 -12.19 -40.01
C LYS A 78 1.03 -11.81 -41.34
N ASN A 79 0.40 -10.65 -41.42
CA ASN A 79 -0.18 -10.17 -42.69
C ASN A 79 0.88 -10.01 -43.78
N GLN A 80 2.02 -9.37 -43.48
CA GLN A 80 3.14 -9.23 -44.41
C GLN A 80 3.71 -10.58 -44.85
N GLN A 81 3.75 -11.55 -43.93
CA GLN A 81 4.20 -12.91 -44.22
C GLN A 81 3.31 -13.60 -45.25
N PHE A 82 1.99 -13.40 -45.20
CA PHE A 82 1.06 -13.96 -46.21
C PHE A 82 1.10 -13.23 -47.56
N GLU A 83 1.52 -11.97 -47.58
CA GLU A 83 1.62 -11.18 -48.81
C GLU A 83 2.91 -11.43 -49.61
N THR A 84 4.00 -11.84 -48.94
CA THR A 84 5.27 -12.08 -49.63
C THR A 84 5.24 -13.35 -50.48
N LYS A 85 5.80 -13.24 -51.69
CA LYS A 85 6.01 -14.36 -52.62
C LYS A 85 7.42 -14.95 -52.54
N LYS A 86 8.29 -14.40 -51.69
CA LYS A 86 9.67 -14.84 -51.51
C LYS A 86 9.77 -15.75 -50.30
N ASN A 87 10.25 -16.98 -50.50
CA ASN A 87 10.34 -17.98 -49.44
C ASN A 87 11.28 -17.55 -48.29
N GLU A 88 12.43 -16.94 -48.62
CA GLU A 88 13.38 -16.44 -47.61
C GLU A 88 12.76 -15.35 -46.70
N GLU A 89 11.95 -14.47 -47.29
CA GLU A 89 11.25 -13.40 -46.56
C GLU A 89 10.12 -13.97 -45.70
N TYR A 90 9.39 -14.96 -46.22
CA TYR A 90 8.37 -15.70 -45.47
C TYR A 90 8.96 -16.34 -44.21
N THR A 91 10.10 -17.03 -44.33
CA THR A 91 10.78 -17.67 -43.19
C THR A 91 11.27 -16.62 -42.19
N ARG A 92 11.90 -15.54 -42.66
CA ARG A 92 12.40 -14.47 -41.77
C ARG A 92 11.29 -13.80 -40.96
N LEU A 93 10.19 -13.43 -41.62
CA LEU A 93 9.02 -12.85 -40.94
C LEU A 93 8.42 -13.82 -39.92
N GLY A 94 8.41 -15.13 -40.24
CA GLY A 94 7.99 -16.17 -39.29
C GLY A 94 8.85 -16.20 -38.03
N SER A 95 10.17 -16.13 -38.16
CA SER A 95 11.07 -16.06 -37.00
C SER A 95 10.88 -14.78 -36.17
N GLU A 96 10.62 -13.64 -36.82
CA GLU A 96 10.31 -12.39 -36.12
C GLU A 96 8.97 -12.47 -35.37
N VAL A 97 7.95 -13.10 -35.97
CA VAL A 97 6.65 -13.36 -35.32
C VAL A 97 6.85 -14.20 -34.05
N THR A 98 7.54 -15.34 -34.14
CA THR A 98 7.80 -16.20 -32.97
C THR A 98 8.52 -15.45 -31.86
N ARG A 99 9.53 -14.62 -32.20
CA ARG A 99 10.23 -13.79 -31.21
C ARG A 99 9.29 -12.83 -30.49
N TYR A 100 8.35 -12.21 -31.19
CA TYR A 100 7.40 -11.30 -30.55
C TYR A 100 6.31 -12.03 -29.77
N GLU A 101 5.94 -13.24 -30.17
CA GLU A 101 5.05 -14.11 -29.39
C GLU A 101 5.71 -14.51 -28.07
N GLU A 102 6.99 -14.91 -28.08
CA GLU A 102 7.76 -15.19 -26.85
C GLU A 102 7.84 -13.95 -25.94
N GLN A 103 8.05 -12.76 -26.50
CA GLN A 103 8.03 -11.51 -25.72
C GLN A 103 6.66 -11.18 -25.11
N ILE A 104 5.56 -11.53 -25.80
CA ILE A 104 4.21 -11.37 -25.24
C ILE A 104 4.04 -12.31 -24.05
N ASP A 105 4.45 -13.57 -24.18
CA ASP A 105 4.35 -14.55 -23.10
C ASP A 105 5.14 -14.11 -21.85
N GLU A 106 6.34 -13.52 -22.04
CA GLU A 106 7.13 -12.91 -20.96
C GLU A 106 6.37 -11.76 -20.28
N PHE A 107 5.76 -10.87 -21.05
CA PHE A 107 4.98 -9.77 -20.50
C PHE A 107 3.69 -10.23 -19.80
N GLU A 108 2.99 -11.22 -20.33
CA GLU A 108 1.80 -11.81 -19.69
C GLU A 108 2.18 -12.49 -18.37
N THR A 109 3.36 -13.12 -18.29
CA THR A 109 3.90 -13.64 -17.02
C THR A 109 4.16 -12.52 -16.03
N GLN A 110 4.81 -11.43 -16.46
CA GLN A 110 5.06 -10.26 -15.62
C GLN A 110 3.76 -9.59 -15.15
N GLU A 111 2.75 -9.51 -16.01
CA GLU A 111 1.43 -9.00 -15.67
C GLU A 111 0.80 -9.80 -14.53
N LEU A 112 0.82 -11.14 -14.62
CA LEU A 112 0.30 -12.02 -13.57
C LEU A 112 1.02 -11.82 -12.23
N GLU A 113 2.36 -11.74 -12.24
CA GLU A 113 3.13 -11.45 -11.03
C GLU A 113 2.74 -10.10 -10.40
N LEU A 114 2.53 -9.07 -11.22
CA LEU A 114 2.07 -7.77 -10.73
C LEU A 114 0.64 -7.83 -10.18
N MET A 115 -0.25 -8.65 -10.76
CA MET A 115 -1.60 -8.85 -10.24
C MET A 115 -1.59 -9.54 -8.87
N GLU A 116 -0.73 -10.55 -8.67
CA GLU A 116 -0.56 -11.18 -7.35
C GLU A 116 -0.09 -10.15 -6.31
N VAL A 117 0.89 -9.31 -6.67
CA VAL A 117 1.34 -8.21 -5.81
C VAL A 117 0.22 -7.20 -5.53
N ALA A 118 -0.67 -6.92 -6.49
CA ALA A 118 -1.83 -6.04 -6.26
C ALA A 118 -2.76 -6.61 -5.19
N ASP A 119 -3.03 -7.91 -5.22
CA ASP A 119 -3.87 -8.58 -4.23
C ASP A 119 -3.25 -8.54 -2.83
N GLU A 120 -1.93 -8.76 -2.72
CA GLU A 120 -1.20 -8.60 -1.46
C GLU A 120 -1.30 -7.18 -0.91
N ARG A 121 -1.07 -6.17 -1.77
CA ARG A 121 -1.17 -4.75 -1.38
C ARG A 121 -2.57 -4.37 -0.94
N LYS A 122 -3.61 -4.97 -1.51
CA LYS A 122 -5.00 -4.78 -1.08
C LYS A 122 -5.25 -5.35 0.31
N SER A 123 -4.64 -6.49 0.63
CA SER A 123 -4.62 -7.03 2.00
C SER A 123 -3.93 -6.06 2.95
N ASP A 124 -2.77 -5.51 2.57
CA ASP A 124 -2.02 -4.56 3.41
C ASP A 124 -2.79 -3.26 3.67
N ILE A 125 -3.50 -2.72 2.68
CA ILE A 125 -4.41 -1.58 2.88
C ILE A 125 -5.47 -1.93 3.92
N THR A 126 -6.10 -3.09 3.80
CA THR A 126 -7.14 -3.53 4.74
C THR A 126 -6.58 -3.64 6.16
N ARG A 127 -5.40 -4.25 6.33
CA ARG A 127 -4.73 -4.34 7.64
C ARG A 127 -4.38 -2.97 8.22
N ALA A 128 -3.89 -2.05 7.39
CA ALA A 128 -3.56 -0.70 7.81
C ALA A 128 -4.82 0.09 8.22
N GLU A 129 -5.93 -0.07 7.49
CA GLU A 129 -7.22 0.54 7.83
C GLU A 129 -7.81 -0.03 9.12
N GLU A 130 -7.70 -1.33 9.35
CA GLU A 130 -8.08 -1.97 10.62
C GLU A 130 -7.23 -1.48 11.80
N ALA A 131 -5.93 -1.28 11.59
CA ALA A 131 -5.03 -0.74 12.61
C ALA A 131 -5.41 0.70 12.96
N LEU A 132 -5.62 1.54 11.95
CA LEU A 132 -6.08 2.92 12.14
C LEU A 132 -7.43 2.98 12.88
N GLY A 133 -8.37 2.10 12.54
CA GLY A 133 -9.68 2.01 13.19
C GLY A 133 -9.62 1.57 14.66
N LYS A 134 -8.54 0.93 15.12
CA LYS A 134 -8.31 0.61 16.54
C LYS A 134 -7.64 1.77 17.31
N THR A 135 -7.01 2.68 16.58
CA THR A 135 -6.31 3.86 17.14
C THR A 135 -7.22 5.09 17.22
N GLN A 136 -8.25 5.17 16.37
CA GLN A 136 -9.34 6.17 16.42
C GLN A 136 -10.33 5.90 17.55
#